data_AF-A0A952NGL5-F1
#
_entry.id   AF-A0A952NGL5-F1
#
_cell.length_a   1.000
_cell.length_b   1.000
_cell.length_c   1.000
_cell.angle_alpha   90.00
_cell.angle_beta   90.00
_cell.angle_gamma   90.00
#
_symmetry.space_group_name_H-M   'P 1'
#
loop_
_entity.id
_entity.type
_entity.pdbx_description
1 polymer ?
#
loop_
_entity_poly.entity_id
_entity_poly.type
_entity_poly.pdbx_seq_one_letter_code
_entity_poly.pdbx_strand_id
1 'polypeptide(L)'
;MSIDEGNLLTPSLQAVKQRLDAVSPSFCLAKWKQVTLHLHNGNTQSCHHVKSHRVDRHEIQRQPSALHNTAYKMQMRRQMSEGQRPAECAYCWTMEDRGQVSDRLLKSADDWAEPFHDDCVKSGGTKPINPSYVEISFDSVCNFRCMYCSPAYSSSWMKEIKDHGPYPTSKLYNNLTLLKHNGVYPLDEEQRRAHIRSFWQWWPDLAPDLRHFRITGGEPFLAKETGQVLDWLVEHPQPQLNLAINSNFSFAPSKRDEIIRKANALKGRIKRLTFYTSVDTVGPRAEYIRFGLRYERFLDNVREVLTRVEVPITLSYMVTVNCLSLSGLKDLMGVVLSHRREFPRHHIGLDTPYLLNPEHLSVAILPSNFLPYLDDTLAFMEAHPDRGSAGVGFYPHELIKISRIRSLLEQRRYGPLRTWILRRDFYKMIQEYDRRKKTSFLETFPEYEGFYRLCRRTAWI
;
A
#
# COMPACT_ATOMS: atom_id res chain seq x y z
N MET A 1 -34.83 -23.68 4.77
CA MET A 1 -34.53 -22.60 5.73
C MET A 1 -34.04 -21.41 4.94
N SER A 2 -34.93 -20.45 4.69
CA SER A 2 -34.58 -19.17 4.09
C SER A 2 -33.61 -18.45 5.03
N ILE A 3 -32.40 -18.21 4.55
CA ILE A 3 -31.50 -17.27 5.23
C ILE A 3 -32.09 -15.90 4.95
N ASP A 4 -32.61 -15.29 6.01
CA ASP A 4 -33.12 -13.94 6.02
C ASP A 4 -32.00 -13.01 5.51
N GLU A 5 -32.20 -12.35 4.37
CA GLU A 5 -31.24 -11.39 3.76
C GLU A 5 -31.22 -10.05 4.54
N GLY A 6 -31.48 -10.11 5.85
CA GLY A 6 -31.91 -8.99 6.67
C GLY A 6 -31.03 -8.69 7.88
N ASN A 7 -29.71 -8.94 7.84
CA ASN A 7 -28.73 -8.13 8.59
C ASN A 7 -27.29 -8.51 8.19
N LEU A 8 -26.66 -7.75 7.28
CA LEU A 8 -25.27 -7.97 6.85
C LEU A 8 -24.22 -7.50 7.88
N LEU A 9 -24.65 -6.93 9.00
CA LEU A 9 -23.77 -6.36 10.02
C LEU A 9 -23.68 -7.27 11.24
N THR A 10 -22.45 -7.50 11.71
CA THR A 10 -22.24 -8.11 13.03
C THR A 10 -22.82 -7.21 14.12
N PRO A 11 -23.25 -7.74 15.28
CA PRO A 11 -23.79 -6.93 16.37
C PRO A 11 -22.86 -5.78 16.79
N SER A 12 -21.54 -6.03 16.78
CA SER A 12 -20.52 -5.01 17.06
C SER A 12 -20.50 -3.88 16.02
N LEU A 13 -20.55 -4.20 14.72
CA LEU A 13 -20.60 -3.18 13.67
C LEU A 13 -21.92 -2.39 13.70
N GLN A 14 -23.03 -3.04 14.06
CA GLN A 14 -24.32 -2.36 14.22
C GLN A 14 -24.29 -1.36 15.38
N ALA A 15 -23.66 -1.71 16.51
CA ALA A 15 -23.48 -0.79 17.63
C ALA A 15 -22.63 0.43 17.25
N VAL A 16 -21.52 0.21 16.54
CA VAL A 16 -20.68 1.31 16.03
C VAL A 16 -21.50 2.20 15.09
N LYS A 17 -22.25 1.62 14.16
CA LYS A 17 -23.10 2.38 13.24
C LYS A 17 -24.11 3.26 13.99
N GLN A 18 -24.82 2.70 14.96
CA GLN A 18 -25.78 3.46 15.79
C GLN A 18 -25.10 4.62 16.52
N ARG A 19 -23.91 4.39 17.08
CA ARG A 19 -23.12 5.43 17.76
C ARG A 19 -22.72 6.57 16.82
N LEU A 20 -22.30 6.26 15.58
CA LEU A 20 -21.99 7.27 14.56
C LEU A 20 -23.25 8.03 14.12
N ASP A 21 -24.33 7.32 13.83
CA ASP A 21 -25.59 7.90 13.34
C ASP A 21 -26.25 8.81 14.39
N ALA A 22 -26.02 8.56 15.68
CA ALA A 22 -26.44 9.44 16.78
C ALA A 22 -25.75 10.81 16.76
N VAL A 23 -24.57 10.91 16.16
CA VAL A 23 -23.91 12.20 15.87
C VAL A 23 -24.48 12.76 14.57
N SER A 24 -24.38 11.98 13.48
CA SER A 24 -24.99 12.29 12.19
C SER A 24 -24.94 11.07 11.25
N PRO A 25 -25.84 10.97 10.25
CA PRO A 25 -25.84 9.85 9.30
C PRO A 25 -24.58 9.76 8.43
N SER A 26 -23.77 10.83 8.37
CA SER A 26 -22.53 10.93 7.58
C SER A 26 -21.25 10.84 8.41
N PHE A 27 -21.35 10.73 9.74
CA PHE A 27 -20.18 10.77 10.62
C PHE A 27 -19.21 9.60 10.38
N CYS A 28 -17.90 9.85 10.48
CA CYS A 28 -16.87 8.87 10.15
C CYS A 28 -15.60 9.13 10.95
N LEU A 29 -15.22 8.24 11.88
CA LEU A 29 -14.06 8.46 12.75
C LEU A 29 -12.74 8.47 11.98
N ALA A 30 -12.64 7.71 10.88
CA ALA A 30 -11.45 7.70 10.03
C ALA A 30 -11.12 9.10 9.47
N LYS A 31 -12.11 9.97 9.26
CA LYS A 31 -11.88 11.34 8.76
C LYS A 31 -11.12 12.22 9.76
N TRP A 32 -11.24 11.92 11.05
CA TRP A 32 -10.55 12.58 12.17
C TRP A 32 -9.27 11.86 12.57
N LYS A 33 -9.30 10.52 12.62
CA LYS A 33 -8.25 9.73 13.28
C LYS A 33 -7.25 9.07 12.34
N GLN A 34 -7.48 9.08 11.02
CA GLN A 34 -6.54 8.58 10.03
C GLN A 34 -5.96 9.71 9.16
N VAL A 35 -4.67 9.60 8.84
CA VAL A 35 -4.01 10.42 7.82
C VAL A 35 -2.97 9.64 7.03
N THR A 36 -2.87 9.93 5.75
CA THR A 36 -1.69 9.62 4.93
C THR A 36 -0.98 10.92 4.56
N LEU A 37 0.30 11.01 4.87
CA LEU A 37 1.18 12.15 4.62
C LEU A 37 2.20 11.79 3.54
N HIS A 38 2.27 12.60 2.48
CA HIS A 38 3.24 12.47 1.41
C HIS A 38 4.19 13.67 1.43
N LEU A 39 5.11 13.71 2.38
CA LEU A 39 5.96 14.89 2.61
C LEU A 39 6.88 15.21 1.42
N HIS A 40 7.23 14.20 0.62
CA HIS A 40 8.01 14.36 -0.62
C HIS A 40 7.31 15.19 -1.70
N ASN A 41 5.96 15.23 -1.73
CA ASN A 41 5.19 16.03 -2.67
C ASN A 41 4.24 17.04 -2.00
N GLY A 42 4.24 17.09 -0.66
CA GLY A 42 3.44 18.02 0.14
C GLY A 42 1.96 17.65 0.25
N ASN A 43 1.56 16.45 -0.18
CA ASN A 43 0.15 16.07 -0.19
C ASN A 43 -0.26 15.35 1.10
N THR A 44 -1.55 15.43 1.40
CA THR A 44 -2.18 14.79 2.55
C THR A 44 -3.57 14.27 2.17
N GLN A 45 -4.02 13.19 2.81
CA GLN A 45 -5.38 12.66 2.67
C GLN A 45 -5.83 12.00 3.98
N SER A 46 -7.14 11.96 4.26
CA SER A 46 -7.64 11.33 5.50
C SER A 46 -7.79 9.81 5.38
N CYS A 47 -8.04 9.28 4.18
CA CYS A 47 -8.14 7.84 3.95
C CYS A 47 -7.79 7.51 2.49
N HIS A 48 -7.68 6.22 2.15
CA HIS A 48 -7.28 5.76 0.82
C HIS A 48 -8.34 5.94 -0.29
N HIS A 49 -9.58 6.28 0.07
CA HIS A 49 -10.66 6.52 -0.90
C HIS A 49 -10.84 7.98 -1.30
N VAL A 50 -10.26 8.92 -0.55
CA VAL A 50 -10.28 10.34 -0.91
C VAL A 50 -9.04 10.69 -1.71
N LYS A 51 -9.15 11.66 -2.63
CA LYS A 51 -7.99 12.16 -3.35
C LYS A 51 -7.09 12.95 -2.39
N SER A 52 -5.78 12.76 -2.52
CA SER A 52 -4.83 13.65 -1.85
C SER A 52 -4.89 15.07 -2.40
N HIS A 53 -4.65 16.04 -1.52
CA HIS A 53 -4.48 17.45 -1.88
C HIS A 53 -3.19 17.99 -1.25
N ARG A 54 -2.61 18.99 -1.89
CA ARG A 54 -1.40 19.67 -1.38
C ARG A 54 -1.76 20.51 -0.17
N VAL A 55 -0.93 20.43 0.87
CA VAL A 55 -1.05 21.28 2.06
C VAL A 55 -0.57 22.69 1.72
N ASP A 56 -1.32 23.71 2.12
CA ASP A 56 -0.87 25.10 2.00
C ASP A 56 0.33 25.34 2.93
N ARG A 57 1.42 25.87 2.36
CA ARG A 57 2.64 26.20 3.11
C ARG A 57 2.39 27.21 4.22
N HIS A 58 1.46 28.16 4.01
CA HIS A 58 1.12 29.15 5.02
C HIS A 58 0.39 28.53 6.22
N GLU A 59 -0.39 27.47 6.00
CA GLU A 59 -1.05 26.75 7.10
C GLU A 59 -0.01 26.04 7.99
N ILE A 60 0.93 25.29 7.41
CA ILE A 60 1.94 24.55 8.20
C ILE A 60 3.02 25.44 8.83
N GLN A 61 3.21 26.66 8.33
CA GLN A 61 4.04 27.69 8.96
C GLN A 61 3.37 28.27 10.22
N ARG A 62 2.04 28.42 10.19
CA ARG A 62 1.26 28.92 11.34
C ARG A 62 1.01 27.84 12.37
N GLN A 63 0.70 26.63 11.92
CA GLN A 63 0.36 25.51 12.76
C GLN A 63 0.93 24.21 12.18
N PRO A 64 1.98 23.63 12.78
CA PRO A 64 2.62 22.42 12.26
C PRO A 64 1.66 21.23 12.04
N SER A 65 0.64 21.08 12.90
CA SER A 65 -0.38 20.04 12.78
C SER A 65 -1.36 20.22 11.61
N ALA A 66 -1.28 21.33 10.86
CA ALA A 66 -2.03 21.52 9.61
C ALA A 66 -1.68 20.45 8.56
N LEU A 67 -0.58 19.70 8.71
CA LEU A 67 -0.32 18.47 7.93
C LEU A 67 -1.52 17.49 7.94
N HIS A 68 -2.28 17.44 9.04
CA HIS A 68 -3.53 16.70 9.15
C HIS A 68 -4.76 17.59 9.31
N ASN A 69 -4.60 18.77 9.92
CA ASN A 69 -5.67 19.69 10.24
C ASN A 69 -5.74 20.85 9.23
N THR A 70 -5.66 20.54 7.93
CA THR A 70 -5.84 21.59 6.90
C THR A 70 -7.24 22.19 7.00
N ALA A 71 -7.40 23.46 6.63
CA ALA A 71 -8.70 24.11 6.56
C ALA A 71 -9.71 23.29 5.73
N TYR A 72 -9.26 22.74 4.60
CA TYR A 72 -10.06 21.83 3.78
C TYR A 72 -10.56 20.59 4.55
N LYS A 73 -9.68 19.86 5.24
CA LYS A 73 -10.08 18.65 5.98
C LYS A 73 -11.03 18.97 7.13
N MET A 74 -10.79 20.08 7.83
CA MET A 74 -11.67 20.56 8.90
C MET A 74 -13.06 20.92 8.36
N GLN A 75 -13.15 21.57 7.19
CA GLN A 75 -14.43 21.82 6.53
C GLN A 75 -15.19 20.51 6.22
N MET A 76 -14.52 19.48 5.74
CA MET A 76 -15.14 18.19 5.41
C MET A 76 -15.62 17.46 6.67
N ARG A 77 -14.86 17.56 7.77
CA ARG A 77 -15.26 17.09 9.10
C ARG A 77 -16.51 17.81 9.60
N ARG A 78 -16.56 19.14 9.47
CA ARG A 78 -17.72 19.95 9.83
C ARG A 78 -18.97 19.54 9.04
N GLN A 79 -18.86 19.41 7.72
CA GLN A 79 -19.95 18.92 6.87
C GLN A 79 -20.47 17.57 7.37
N MET A 80 -19.56 16.63 7.67
CA MET A 80 -19.95 15.33 8.22
C MET A 80 -20.63 15.45 9.58
N SER A 81 -20.17 16.31 10.48
CA SER A 81 -20.84 16.54 11.77
C SER A 81 -22.23 17.15 11.62
N GLU A 82 -22.47 17.92 10.55
CA GLU A 82 -23.76 18.53 10.21
C GLU A 82 -24.68 17.60 9.39
N GLY A 83 -24.32 16.32 9.21
CA GLY A 83 -25.13 15.33 8.48
C GLY A 83 -24.99 15.39 6.95
N GLN A 84 -24.09 16.23 6.43
CA GLN A 84 -23.83 16.34 5.00
C GLN A 84 -22.85 15.26 4.53
N ARG A 85 -22.99 14.82 3.28
CA ARG A 85 -22.13 13.81 2.64
C ARG A 85 -21.09 14.50 1.73
N PRO A 86 -19.83 14.71 2.16
CA PRO A 86 -18.79 15.28 1.30
C PRO A 86 -18.59 14.47 0.02
N ALA A 87 -18.48 15.17 -1.12
CA ALA A 87 -18.34 14.54 -2.43
C ALA A 87 -17.08 13.66 -2.54
N GLU A 88 -15.99 14.01 -1.86
CA GLU A 88 -14.76 13.22 -1.84
C GLU A 88 -14.94 11.81 -1.22
N CYS A 89 -16.00 11.60 -0.42
CA CYS A 89 -16.30 10.32 0.20
C CYS A 89 -17.31 9.46 -0.59
N ALA A 90 -17.55 9.79 -1.87
CA ALA A 90 -18.52 9.14 -2.75
C ALA A 90 -18.41 7.61 -2.82
N TYR A 91 -17.22 7.04 -2.67
CA TYR A 91 -17.06 5.58 -2.60
C TYR A 91 -17.93 4.97 -1.49
N CYS A 92 -17.86 5.51 -0.27
CA CYS A 92 -18.61 4.98 0.87
C CYS A 92 -20.11 5.22 0.71
N TRP A 93 -20.50 6.40 0.19
CA TRP A 93 -21.91 6.71 -0.09
C TRP A 93 -22.50 5.75 -1.11
N THR A 94 -21.76 5.46 -2.19
CA THR A 94 -22.20 4.52 -3.23
C THR A 94 -22.44 3.11 -2.68
N MET A 95 -21.60 2.65 -1.74
CA MET A 95 -21.78 1.35 -1.09
C MET A 95 -23.00 1.35 -0.17
N GLU A 96 -23.14 2.37 0.67
CA GLU A 96 -24.23 2.48 1.65
C GLU A 96 -25.60 2.69 1.01
N ASP A 97 -25.68 3.49 -0.06
CA ASP A 97 -26.92 3.70 -0.81
C ASP A 97 -27.40 2.42 -1.52
N ARG A 98 -26.53 1.41 -1.63
CA ARG A 98 -26.86 0.05 -2.10
C ARG A 98 -27.10 -0.95 -0.96
N GLY A 99 -27.20 -0.47 0.28
CA GLY A 99 -27.37 -1.31 1.47
C GLY A 99 -26.12 -2.10 1.86
N GLN A 100 -24.93 -1.75 1.35
CA GLN A 100 -23.68 -2.46 1.63
C GLN A 100 -22.87 -1.78 2.75
N VAL A 101 -22.04 -2.57 3.43
CA VAL A 101 -21.11 -2.08 4.46
C VAL A 101 -19.96 -1.32 3.80
N SER A 102 -19.76 -0.05 4.17
CA SER A 102 -18.66 0.77 3.66
C SER A 102 -17.40 0.68 4.52
N ASP A 103 -16.27 1.03 3.90
CA ASP A 103 -14.99 1.21 4.60
C ASP A 103 -15.07 2.28 5.70
N ARG A 104 -15.99 3.26 5.62
CA ARG A 104 -16.17 4.26 6.69
C ARG A 104 -16.60 3.57 7.97
N LEU A 105 -17.54 2.62 7.89
CA LEU A 105 -18.04 1.91 9.05
C LEU A 105 -17.00 0.92 9.57
N LEU A 106 -16.39 0.13 8.68
CA LEU A 106 -15.35 -0.84 9.04
C LEU A 106 -14.17 -0.16 9.74
N LYS A 107 -13.69 0.96 9.22
CA LYS A 107 -12.58 1.71 9.83
C LYS A 107 -12.97 2.41 11.11
N SER A 108 -14.22 2.89 11.22
CA SER A 108 -14.68 3.51 12.46
C SER A 108 -14.86 2.51 13.59
N ALA A 109 -15.01 1.22 13.27
CA ALA A 109 -15.06 0.13 14.24
C ALA A 109 -13.68 -0.42 14.63
N ASP A 110 -12.60 0.10 14.03
CA ASP A 110 -11.24 -0.38 14.28
C ASP A 110 -10.68 0.17 15.60
N ASP A 111 -9.69 -0.53 16.17
CA ASP A 111 -9.13 -0.29 17.51
C ASP A 111 -8.44 1.08 17.65
N TRP A 112 -8.09 1.67 16.51
CA TRP A 112 -7.46 2.97 16.43
C TRP A 112 -8.45 4.10 16.24
N ALA A 113 -9.72 3.83 15.90
CA ALA A 113 -10.71 4.87 15.64
C ALA A 113 -11.81 4.88 16.70
N GLU A 114 -12.45 3.73 16.95
CA GLU A 114 -13.64 3.59 17.80
C GLU A 114 -13.46 4.23 19.20
N PRO A 115 -12.34 3.99 19.92
CA PRO A 115 -12.17 4.52 21.27
C PRO A 115 -12.10 6.05 21.33
N PHE A 116 -11.88 6.73 20.21
CA PHE A 116 -11.73 8.19 20.13
C PHE A 116 -13.00 8.87 19.61
N HIS A 117 -14.15 8.18 19.61
CA HIS A 117 -15.42 8.73 19.17
C HIS A 117 -15.73 10.09 19.82
N ASP A 118 -15.66 10.15 21.16
CA ASP A 118 -16.11 11.32 21.91
C ASP A 118 -15.18 12.53 21.69
N ASP A 119 -13.88 12.29 21.51
CA ASP A 119 -12.91 13.32 21.11
C ASP A 119 -13.25 13.90 19.72
N CYS A 120 -13.63 13.04 18.78
CA CYS A 120 -14.02 13.46 17.44
C CYS A 120 -15.28 14.33 17.49
N VAL A 121 -16.29 13.91 18.25
CA VAL A 121 -17.53 14.69 18.47
C VAL A 121 -17.21 16.05 19.09
N LYS A 122 -16.42 16.08 20.17
CA LYS A 122 -16.04 17.31 20.88
C LYS A 122 -15.26 18.29 19.99
N SER A 123 -14.49 17.80 19.03
CA SER A 123 -13.75 18.66 18.09
C SER A 123 -14.65 19.39 17.09
N GLY A 124 -15.87 18.88 16.81
CA GLY A 124 -16.87 19.46 15.92
C GLY A 124 -16.39 19.74 14.48
N GLY A 125 -15.22 19.21 14.09
CA GLY A 125 -14.57 19.54 12.82
C GLY A 125 -13.98 20.95 12.72
N THR A 126 -14.04 21.77 13.77
CA THR A 126 -13.54 23.15 13.79
C THR A 126 -12.26 23.31 14.60
N LYS A 127 -11.93 22.33 15.46
CA LYS A 127 -10.71 22.30 16.25
C LYS A 127 -9.72 21.29 15.67
N PRO A 128 -8.41 21.62 15.67
CA PRO A 128 -7.36 20.66 15.37
C PRO A 128 -7.45 19.44 16.28
N ILE A 129 -7.18 18.27 15.73
CA ILE A 129 -7.14 16.99 16.45
C ILE A 129 -5.97 16.15 15.96
N ASN A 130 -5.34 15.40 16.85
CA ASN A 130 -4.31 14.44 16.45
C ASN A 130 -4.93 13.15 15.90
N PRO A 131 -4.42 12.63 14.77
CA PRO A 131 -4.77 11.29 14.33
C PRO A 131 -4.13 10.25 15.25
N SER A 132 -4.75 9.07 15.33
CA SER A 132 -4.19 7.90 16.00
C SER A 132 -3.60 6.89 14.99
N TYR A 133 -3.93 7.04 13.71
CA TYR A 133 -3.33 6.30 12.60
C TYR A 133 -2.66 7.29 11.65
N VAL A 134 -1.34 7.20 11.52
CA VAL A 134 -0.57 7.95 10.51
C VAL A 134 0.15 6.98 9.58
N GLU A 135 -0.09 7.11 8.29
CA GLU A 135 0.79 6.60 7.24
C GLU A 135 1.62 7.76 6.68
N ILE A 136 2.92 7.59 6.53
CA ILE A 136 3.82 8.67 6.11
C ILE A 136 4.86 8.21 5.10
N SER A 137 5.03 9.02 4.06
CA SER A 137 6.16 8.97 3.14
C SER A 137 7.00 10.23 3.32
N PHE A 138 8.15 10.08 3.98
CA PHE A 138 9.12 11.16 4.17
C PHE A 138 9.78 11.59 2.86
N ASP A 139 10.14 10.61 2.04
CA ASP A 139 10.88 10.82 0.79
C ASP A 139 10.40 9.86 -0.32
N SER A 140 10.67 10.27 -1.56
CA SER A 140 10.56 9.47 -2.78
C SER A 140 11.88 8.77 -3.14
N VAL A 141 12.99 8.99 -2.40
CA VAL A 141 14.25 8.29 -2.64
C VAL A 141 14.04 6.78 -2.63
N CYS A 142 14.34 6.14 -3.76
CA CYS A 142 14.17 4.70 -3.95
C CYS A 142 15.28 4.16 -4.84
N ASN A 143 15.80 2.98 -4.52
CA ASN A 143 16.78 2.25 -5.31
C ASN A 143 16.16 1.40 -6.45
N PHE A 144 14.82 1.35 -6.54
CA PHE A 144 14.11 0.50 -7.48
C PHE A 144 13.35 1.30 -8.55
N ARG A 145 13.06 0.61 -9.66
CA ARG A 145 12.21 1.07 -10.76
C ARG A 145 11.16 0.00 -11.12
N CYS A 146 10.36 -0.41 -10.13
CA CYS A 146 9.29 -1.40 -10.32
C CYS A 146 8.34 -0.99 -11.45
N MET A 147 7.97 -1.93 -12.32
CA MET A 147 7.25 -1.67 -13.58
C MET A 147 5.98 -0.83 -13.42
N TYR A 148 5.25 -1.03 -12.32
CA TYR A 148 3.98 -0.36 -12.04
C TYR A 148 4.12 0.89 -11.14
N CYS A 149 5.34 1.29 -10.78
CA CYS A 149 5.60 2.46 -9.93
C CYS A 149 5.75 3.75 -10.76
N SER A 150 5.83 4.90 -10.09
CA SER A 150 5.78 6.22 -10.70
C SER A 150 6.90 7.15 -10.22
N PRO A 151 7.35 8.13 -11.04
CA PRO A 151 8.25 9.21 -10.62
C PRO A 151 7.76 10.00 -9.42
N ALA A 152 6.45 10.00 -9.14
CA ALA A 152 5.91 10.63 -7.94
C ALA A 152 6.46 10.00 -6.65
N TYR A 153 6.81 8.71 -6.68
CA TYR A 153 7.17 7.93 -5.49
C TYR A 153 8.57 7.30 -5.54
N SER A 154 9.29 7.38 -6.67
CA SER A 154 10.64 6.84 -6.82
C SER A 154 11.56 7.84 -7.53
N SER A 155 12.62 8.27 -6.85
CA SER A 155 13.67 9.13 -7.42
C SER A 155 14.41 8.44 -8.58
N SER A 156 14.56 7.11 -8.53
CA SER A 156 15.12 6.33 -9.64
C SER A 156 14.21 6.36 -10.86
N TRP A 157 12.89 6.27 -10.68
CA TRP A 157 11.92 6.47 -11.76
C TRP A 157 11.95 7.91 -12.30
N MET A 158 12.02 8.91 -11.42
CA MET A 158 12.14 10.31 -11.80
C MET A 158 13.37 10.55 -12.70
N LYS A 159 14.52 9.97 -12.34
CA LYS A 159 15.72 10.02 -13.17
C LYS A 159 15.48 9.38 -14.54
N GLU A 160 14.93 8.17 -14.58
CA GLU A 160 14.70 7.43 -15.84
C GLU A 160 13.82 8.22 -16.81
N ILE A 161 12.74 8.83 -16.32
CA ILE A 161 11.83 9.62 -17.17
C ILE A 161 12.46 10.95 -17.60
N LYS A 162 13.31 11.58 -16.79
CA LYS A 162 14.05 12.78 -17.22
C LYS A 162 15.06 12.46 -18.32
N ASP A 163 15.73 11.32 -18.24
CA ASP A 163 16.77 10.93 -19.20
C ASP A 163 16.18 10.44 -20.53
N HIS A 164 15.03 9.76 -20.50
CA HIS A 164 14.49 9.03 -21.65
C HIS A 164 13.07 9.42 -22.06
N GLY A 165 12.41 10.30 -21.31
CA GLY A 165 11.00 10.64 -21.53
C GLY A 165 10.02 9.56 -21.05
N PRO A 166 8.70 9.83 -21.16
CA PRO A 166 7.66 8.88 -20.78
C PRO A 166 7.72 7.60 -21.63
N TYR A 167 7.14 6.51 -21.10
CA TYR A 167 6.98 5.29 -21.87
C TYR A 167 5.92 5.47 -22.95
N PRO A 168 6.09 4.91 -24.17
CA PRO A 168 5.28 5.19 -25.36
C PRO A 168 3.93 4.44 -25.37
N THR A 169 3.25 4.38 -24.22
CA THR A 169 1.87 3.88 -24.12
C THR A 169 0.88 4.96 -24.56
N SER A 170 -0.38 4.59 -24.77
CA SER A 170 -1.43 5.50 -25.23
C SER A 170 -1.67 6.69 -24.30
N LYS A 171 -1.34 6.55 -23.02
CA LYS A 171 -1.45 7.61 -22.00
C LYS A 171 -0.09 8.23 -21.63
N LEU A 172 0.99 7.92 -22.37
CA LEU A 172 2.37 8.32 -22.06
C LEU A 172 2.73 7.97 -20.61
N TYR A 173 2.85 6.68 -20.32
CA TYR A 173 3.03 6.22 -18.94
C TYR A 173 4.22 6.92 -18.25
N ASN A 174 3.98 7.37 -17.02
CA ASN A 174 4.89 8.17 -16.20
C ASN A 174 5.26 9.57 -16.76
N ASN A 175 4.40 10.19 -17.57
CA ASN A 175 4.58 11.55 -18.08
C ASN A 175 4.61 12.63 -16.97
N LEU A 176 5.75 13.32 -16.84
CA LEU A 176 5.99 14.34 -15.81
C LEU A 176 5.05 15.55 -15.90
N THR A 177 4.59 15.93 -17.09
CA THR A 177 3.62 17.03 -17.28
C THR A 177 2.28 16.67 -16.62
N LEU A 178 1.83 15.43 -16.80
CA LEU A 178 0.60 14.94 -16.15
C LEU A 178 0.76 14.88 -14.62
N LEU A 179 1.93 14.49 -14.12
CA LEU A 179 2.22 14.49 -12.68
C LEU A 179 2.17 15.90 -12.08
N LYS A 180 2.68 16.92 -12.80
CA LYS A 180 2.58 18.33 -12.40
C LYS A 180 1.14 18.82 -12.39
N HIS A 181 0.40 18.56 -13.47
CA HIS A 181 -1.01 18.93 -13.59
C HIS A 181 -1.86 18.31 -12.46
N ASN A 182 -1.57 17.06 -12.10
CA ASN A 182 -2.28 16.35 -11.04
C ASN A 182 -1.79 16.71 -9.61
N GLY A 183 -0.83 17.63 -9.46
CA GLY A 183 -0.36 18.08 -8.16
C GLY A 183 0.38 17.01 -7.34
N VAL A 184 0.97 16.00 -7.98
CA VAL A 184 1.71 14.91 -7.31
C VAL A 184 3.20 14.90 -7.65
N TYR A 185 3.66 15.88 -8.43
CA TYR A 185 5.08 16.05 -8.73
C TYR A 185 5.85 16.38 -7.43
N PRO A 186 6.98 15.71 -7.15
CA PRO A 186 7.77 15.95 -5.95
C PRO A 186 8.13 17.41 -5.75
N LEU A 187 8.11 17.86 -4.49
CA LEU A 187 8.53 19.20 -4.11
C LEU A 187 10.02 19.39 -4.40
N ASP A 188 10.44 20.66 -4.52
CA ASP A 188 11.86 20.95 -4.39
C ASP A 188 12.34 20.69 -2.96
N GLU A 189 13.66 20.69 -2.80
CA GLU A 189 14.29 20.31 -1.54
C GLU A 189 14.00 21.31 -0.40
N GLU A 190 13.84 22.60 -0.68
CA GLU A 190 13.51 23.60 0.35
C GLU A 190 12.07 23.41 0.85
N GLN A 191 11.14 23.26 -0.09
CA GLN A 191 9.73 23.00 0.19
C GLN A 191 9.55 21.68 0.95
N ARG A 192 10.25 20.62 0.54
CA ARG A 192 10.24 19.33 1.24
C ARG A 192 10.75 19.48 2.67
N ARG A 193 11.90 20.14 2.87
CA ARG A 193 12.43 20.41 4.22
C ARG A 193 11.49 21.22 5.09
N ALA A 194 10.72 22.15 4.53
CA ALA A 194 9.69 22.87 5.28
C ALA A 194 8.64 21.93 5.86
N HIS A 195 8.14 20.97 5.07
CA HIS A 195 7.18 19.97 5.54
C HIS A 195 7.78 19.04 6.59
N ILE A 196 9.04 18.63 6.40
CA ILE A 196 9.77 17.78 7.37
C ILE A 196 9.97 18.52 8.70
N ARG A 197 10.32 19.82 8.66
CA ARG A 197 10.42 20.65 9.88
C ARG A 197 9.08 20.75 10.60
N SER A 198 7.98 21.03 9.88
CA SER A 198 6.65 21.06 10.48
C SER A 198 6.26 19.71 11.09
N PHE A 199 6.59 18.60 10.43
CA PHE A 199 6.38 17.27 11.01
C PHE A 199 7.10 17.10 12.34
N TRP A 200 8.40 17.44 12.41
CA TRP A 200 9.18 17.30 13.65
C TRP A 200 8.77 18.28 14.74
N GLN A 201 8.27 19.47 14.39
CA GLN A 201 7.67 20.40 15.36
C GLN A 201 6.36 19.86 15.94
N TRP A 202 5.58 19.12 15.16
CA TRP A 202 4.34 18.48 15.61
C TRP A 202 4.58 17.16 16.34
N TRP A 203 5.66 16.44 16.01
CA TRP A 203 5.91 15.08 16.49
C TRP A 203 5.79 14.85 18.00
N PRO A 204 6.30 15.73 18.89
CA PRO A 204 6.19 15.52 20.34
C PRO A 204 4.75 15.51 20.86
N ASP A 205 3.86 16.27 20.21
CA ASP A 205 2.42 16.32 20.51
C ASP A 205 1.68 15.16 19.83
N LEU A 206 2.07 14.80 18.61
CA LEU A 206 1.46 13.71 17.85
C LEU A 206 1.75 12.32 18.43
N ALA A 207 3.01 12.02 18.71
CA ALA A 207 3.49 10.66 18.98
C ALA A 207 2.76 9.96 20.16
N PRO A 208 2.46 10.64 21.28
CA PRO A 208 1.68 10.05 22.39
C PRO A 208 0.28 9.56 21.97
N ASP A 209 -0.36 10.21 21.00
CA ASP A 209 -1.72 9.88 20.55
C ASP A 209 -1.77 8.74 19.52
N LEU A 210 -0.61 8.31 19.00
CA LEU A 210 -0.54 7.29 17.97
C LEU A 210 -0.84 5.89 18.51
N ARG A 211 -1.73 5.19 17.80
CA ARG A 211 -1.95 3.74 17.92
C ARG A 211 -1.29 2.97 16.77
N HIS A 212 -1.23 3.58 15.59
CA HIS A 212 -0.55 3.02 14.42
C HIS A 212 0.28 4.09 13.72
N PHE A 213 1.55 3.78 13.47
CA PHE A 213 2.45 4.61 12.68
C PHE A 213 3.07 3.75 11.59
N ARG A 214 2.78 4.09 10.33
CA ARG A 214 3.22 3.34 9.15
C ARG A 214 4.13 4.19 8.28
N ILE A 215 5.37 3.76 8.11
CA ILE A 215 6.34 4.43 7.24
C ILE A 215 6.36 3.73 5.88
N THR A 216 6.17 4.51 4.82
CA THR A 216 6.16 4.10 3.41
C THR A 216 6.96 5.13 2.57
N GLY A 217 6.80 5.12 1.24
CA GLY A 217 7.44 6.07 0.33
C GLY A 217 8.25 5.35 -0.74
N GLY A 218 9.37 5.94 -1.14
CA GLY A 218 10.31 5.30 -2.05
C GLY A 218 10.87 4.00 -1.45
N GLU A 219 11.99 4.09 -0.75
CA GLU A 219 12.47 3.03 0.14
C GLU A 219 12.73 3.64 1.52
N PRO A 220 11.87 3.36 2.53
CA PRO A 220 11.97 3.98 3.85
C PRO A 220 13.32 3.84 4.52
N PHE A 221 14.03 2.73 4.33
CA PHE A 221 15.36 2.56 4.93
C PHE A 221 16.47 3.38 4.27
N LEU A 222 16.18 4.10 3.17
CA LEU A 222 17.05 5.13 2.60
C LEU A 222 16.74 6.54 3.12
N ALA A 223 15.55 6.78 3.67
CA ALA A 223 15.18 8.07 4.25
C ALA A 223 15.80 8.22 5.65
N LYS A 224 16.47 9.35 5.90
CA LYS A 224 17.14 9.62 7.19
C LYS A 224 16.12 9.73 8.34
N GLU A 225 14.94 10.25 8.03
CA GLU A 225 13.84 10.48 8.95
C GLU A 225 13.29 9.18 9.53
N THR A 226 13.32 8.08 8.77
CA THR A 226 13.00 6.74 9.30
C THR A 226 13.94 6.37 10.44
N GLY A 227 15.25 6.60 10.27
CA GLY A 227 16.24 6.37 11.32
C GLY A 227 16.00 7.22 12.57
N GLN A 228 15.66 8.50 12.38
CA GLN A 228 15.35 9.44 13.45
C GLN A 228 14.10 9.04 14.26
N VAL A 229 13.04 8.58 13.59
CA VAL A 229 11.84 8.07 14.29
C VAL A 229 12.21 6.85 15.15
N LEU A 230 12.99 5.91 14.60
CA LEU A 230 13.40 4.72 15.34
C LEU A 230 14.25 5.07 16.56
N ASP A 231 15.21 6.01 16.42
CA ASP A 231 16.03 6.46 17.56
C ASP A 231 15.19 7.18 18.61
N TRP A 232 14.26 8.05 18.18
CA TRP A 232 13.37 8.75 19.10
C TRP A 232 12.48 7.79 19.90
N LEU A 233 11.93 6.74 19.26
CA LEU A 233 11.10 5.73 19.94
C LEU A 233 11.89 4.86 20.93
N VAL A 234 13.20 4.68 20.72
CA VAL A 234 14.07 4.03 21.71
C VAL A 234 14.18 4.90 22.96
N GLU A 235 14.34 6.21 22.79
CA GLU A 235 14.46 7.16 23.90
C GLU A 235 13.12 7.46 24.60
N HIS A 236 12.02 7.45 23.86
CA HIS A 236 10.68 7.83 24.31
C HIS A 236 9.68 6.68 24.06
N PRO A 237 9.59 5.71 25.00
CA PRO A 237 8.69 4.57 24.86
C PRO A 237 7.24 4.96 24.52
N GLN A 238 6.64 4.27 23.55
CA GLN A 238 5.24 4.36 23.16
C GLN A 238 4.61 2.94 23.20
N PRO A 239 4.35 2.37 24.40
CA PRO A 239 3.91 0.97 24.55
C PRO A 239 2.57 0.64 23.88
N GLN A 240 1.79 1.65 23.49
CA GLN A 240 0.55 1.54 22.71
C GLN A 240 0.77 1.37 21.20
N LEU A 241 1.97 1.70 20.70
CA LEU A 241 2.20 1.95 19.28
C LEU A 241 2.43 0.67 18.49
N ASN A 242 1.64 0.49 17.42
CA ASN A 242 1.96 -0.43 16.34
C ASN A 242 2.80 0.32 15.29
N LEU A 243 4.09 -0.02 15.18
CA LEU A 243 4.97 0.52 14.16
C LEU A 243 5.00 -0.41 12.96
N ALA A 244 4.78 0.13 11.76
CA ALA A 244 4.87 -0.59 10.51
C ALA A 244 5.82 0.09 9.51
N ILE A 245 6.61 -0.69 8.78
CA ILE A 245 7.52 -0.17 7.75
C ILE A 245 7.35 -0.98 6.47
N ASN A 246 7.05 -0.30 5.36
CA ASN A 246 6.99 -0.88 4.02
C ASN A 246 8.35 -0.80 3.35
N SER A 247 8.91 -1.91 2.90
CA SER A 247 10.21 -1.90 2.25
C SER A 247 10.27 -2.95 1.14
N ASN A 248 11.10 -2.67 0.13
CA ASN A 248 11.46 -3.66 -0.87
C ASN A 248 12.35 -4.78 -0.30
N PHE A 249 12.87 -4.63 0.92
CA PHE A 249 13.66 -5.60 1.67
C PHE A 249 14.94 -6.08 0.97
N SER A 250 15.42 -5.34 -0.03
CA SER A 250 16.63 -5.66 -0.80
C SER A 250 17.74 -4.65 -0.51
N PHE A 251 18.12 -4.54 0.76
CA PHE A 251 19.18 -3.68 1.25
C PHE A 251 20.52 -4.42 1.41
N ALA A 252 21.62 -3.67 1.47
CA ALA A 252 22.96 -4.21 1.70
C ALA A 252 23.10 -4.79 3.13
N PRO A 253 24.04 -5.74 3.36
CA PRO A 253 24.23 -6.35 4.68
C PRO A 253 24.46 -5.35 5.83
N SER A 254 25.23 -4.29 5.62
CA SER A 254 25.44 -3.25 6.64
C SER A 254 24.14 -2.55 7.07
N LYS A 255 23.26 -2.28 6.10
CA LYS A 255 21.94 -1.70 6.37
C LYS A 255 21.01 -2.71 7.06
N ARG A 256 21.08 -3.99 6.68
CA ARG A 256 20.38 -5.08 7.37
C ARG A 256 20.75 -5.11 8.86
N ASP A 257 22.04 -5.10 9.16
CA ASP A 257 22.54 -5.16 10.53
C ASP A 257 22.10 -3.94 11.35
N GLU A 258 22.08 -2.75 10.74
CA GLU A 258 21.51 -1.55 11.34
C GLU A 258 20.02 -1.70 11.67
N ILE A 259 19.22 -2.23 10.73
CA ILE A 259 17.78 -2.45 10.90
C ILE A 259 17.52 -3.43 12.04
N ILE A 260 18.24 -4.56 12.08
CA ILE A 260 18.11 -5.57 13.13
C ILE A 260 18.46 -4.97 14.50
N ARG A 261 19.57 -4.22 14.60
CA ARG A 261 19.97 -3.55 15.84
C ARG A 261 18.89 -2.58 16.33
N LYS A 262 18.35 -1.74 15.44
CA LYS A 262 17.26 -0.81 15.79
C LYS A 262 15.97 -1.54 16.18
N ALA A 263 15.62 -2.62 15.47
CA ALA A 263 14.46 -3.46 15.81
C ALA A 263 14.57 -4.06 17.22
N ASN A 264 15.75 -4.58 17.58
CA ASN A 264 16.01 -5.11 18.92
C ASN A 264 15.97 -4.02 20.00
N ALA A 265 16.47 -2.82 19.71
CA ALA A 265 16.41 -1.68 20.64
C ALA A 265 14.98 -1.21 20.95
N LEU A 266 14.01 -1.52 20.07
CA LEU A 266 12.59 -1.21 20.28
C LEU A 266 11.86 -2.21 21.20
N LYS A 267 12.54 -3.25 21.68
CA LYS A 267 11.97 -4.24 22.62
C LYS A 267 11.44 -3.54 23.87
N GLY A 268 10.15 -3.74 24.16
CA GLY A 268 9.46 -3.11 25.29
C GLY A 268 9.18 -1.61 25.14
N ARG A 269 9.59 -0.99 24.02
CA ARG A 269 9.37 0.43 23.73
C ARG A 269 8.07 0.66 22.95
N ILE A 270 7.64 -0.31 22.15
CA ILE A 270 6.42 -0.25 21.32
C ILE A 270 5.59 -1.53 21.47
N LYS A 271 4.30 -1.47 21.09
CA LYS A 271 3.39 -2.63 21.15
C LYS A 271 3.79 -3.73 20.18
N ARG A 272 4.06 -3.35 18.92
CA ARG A 272 4.32 -4.30 17.83
C ARG A 272 5.11 -3.65 16.70
N LEU A 273 6.08 -4.39 16.18
CA LEU A 273 6.82 -4.05 14.97
C LEU A 273 6.34 -4.92 13.79
N THR A 274 6.00 -4.28 12.68
CA THR A 274 5.57 -4.92 11.44
C THR A 274 6.44 -4.50 10.28
N PHE A 275 7.00 -5.46 9.55
CA PHE A 275 7.61 -5.22 8.24
C PHE A 275 6.68 -5.70 7.15
N TYR A 276 6.35 -4.81 6.22
CA TYR A 276 5.70 -5.15 4.97
C TYR A 276 6.78 -5.29 3.89
N THR A 277 7.08 -6.53 3.51
CA THR A 277 8.13 -6.85 2.53
C THR A 277 7.49 -7.04 1.17
N SER A 278 8.12 -6.52 0.13
CA SER A 278 7.45 -6.37 -1.15
C SER A 278 8.14 -7.21 -2.24
N VAL A 279 7.44 -8.21 -2.76
CA VAL A 279 7.90 -9.10 -3.83
C VAL A 279 6.69 -9.70 -4.54
N ASP A 280 6.71 -9.80 -5.88
CA ASP A 280 5.50 -10.12 -6.65
C ASP A 280 5.49 -11.53 -7.25
N THR A 281 6.66 -12.18 -7.33
CA THR A 281 6.88 -13.53 -7.87
C THR A 281 8.28 -13.99 -7.43
N VAL A 282 8.87 -15.01 -8.05
CA VAL A 282 10.18 -15.56 -7.66
C VAL A 282 11.28 -15.35 -8.71
N GLY A 283 12.54 -15.30 -8.25
CA GLY A 283 13.74 -15.37 -9.11
C GLY A 283 13.84 -14.24 -10.14
N PRO A 284 14.36 -14.52 -11.36
CA PRO A 284 14.52 -13.51 -12.41
C PRO A 284 13.22 -12.78 -12.81
N ARG A 285 12.07 -13.46 -12.71
CA ARG A 285 10.76 -12.85 -12.96
C ARG A 285 10.47 -11.73 -11.96
N ALA A 286 10.85 -11.91 -10.69
CA ALA A 286 10.70 -10.89 -9.66
C ALA A 286 11.61 -9.69 -9.92
N GLU A 287 12.85 -9.95 -10.32
CA GLU A 287 13.84 -8.91 -10.65
C GLU A 287 13.43 -8.10 -11.88
N TYR A 288 12.81 -8.74 -12.87
CA TYR A 288 12.26 -8.06 -14.04
C TYR A 288 11.11 -7.13 -13.66
N ILE A 289 10.14 -7.61 -12.90
CA ILE A 289 8.99 -6.79 -12.45
C ILE A 289 9.47 -5.65 -11.53
N ARG A 290 10.40 -5.94 -10.63
CA ARG A 290 10.94 -5.01 -9.63
C ARG A 290 12.39 -4.66 -9.93
N PHE A 291 12.63 -3.97 -11.06
CA PHE A 291 14.00 -3.65 -11.48
C PHE A 291 14.80 -2.96 -10.37
N GLY A 292 15.97 -3.53 -10.07
CA GLY A 292 16.81 -3.16 -8.93
C GLY A 292 16.75 -4.17 -7.77
N LEU A 293 15.74 -5.05 -7.76
CA LEU A 293 15.67 -6.20 -6.85
C LEU A 293 16.80 -7.18 -7.16
N ARG A 294 17.40 -7.67 -6.07
CA ARG A 294 18.28 -8.84 -6.06
C ARG A 294 17.56 -9.91 -5.25
N TYR A 295 16.97 -10.89 -5.92
CA TYR A 295 16.00 -11.81 -5.32
C TYR A 295 16.62 -12.63 -4.17
N GLU A 296 17.83 -13.16 -4.37
CA GLU A 296 18.54 -13.91 -3.32
C GLU A 296 18.84 -13.03 -2.10
N ARG A 297 19.28 -11.78 -2.32
CA ARG A 297 19.48 -10.82 -1.23
C ARG A 297 18.20 -10.53 -0.47
N PHE A 298 17.06 -10.44 -1.15
CA PHE A 298 15.76 -10.28 -0.50
C PHE A 298 15.45 -11.48 0.40
N LEU A 299 15.65 -12.71 -0.08
CA LEU A 299 15.44 -13.92 0.73
C LEU A 299 16.38 -13.95 1.94
N ASP A 300 17.66 -13.67 1.73
CA ASP A 300 18.66 -13.59 2.80
C ASP A 300 18.30 -12.55 3.85
N ASN A 301 17.84 -11.37 3.42
CA ASN A 301 17.42 -10.31 4.32
C ASN A 301 16.19 -10.70 5.14
N VAL A 302 15.20 -11.36 4.52
CA VAL A 302 14.02 -11.88 5.23
C VAL A 302 14.44 -12.89 6.30
N ARG A 303 15.22 -13.90 5.91
CA ARG A 303 15.68 -14.94 6.85
C ARG A 303 16.49 -14.33 8.00
N GLU A 304 17.47 -13.49 7.71
CA GLU A 304 18.31 -12.87 8.73
C GLU A 304 17.53 -11.98 9.71
N VAL A 305 16.55 -11.22 9.21
CA VAL A 305 15.66 -10.42 10.08
C VAL A 305 14.82 -11.34 10.97
N LEU A 306 14.24 -12.41 10.43
CA LEU A 306 13.46 -13.37 11.21
C LEU A 306 14.33 -14.20 12.18
N THR A 307 15.60 -14.40 11.88
CA THR A 307 16.52 -15.14 12.77
C THR A 307 17.02 -14.27 13.93
N ARG A 308 17.40 -13.02 13.65
CA ARG A 308 18.20 -12.20 14.58
C ARG A 308 17.40 -11.15 15.35
N VAL A 309 16.15 -10.90 14.97
CA VAL A 309 15.28 -10.01 15.76
C VAL A 309 14.76 -10.77 16.99
N GLU A 310 15.10 -10.26 18.17
CA GLU A 310 14.89 -10.94 19.45
C GLU A 310 13.46 -10.86 19.96
N VAL A 311 12.58 -10.10 19.31
CA VAL A 311 11.18 -9.92 19.68
C VAL A 311 10.26 -10.51 18.61
N PRO A 312 9.09 -11.06 18.97
CA PRO A 312 8.11 -11.44 17.98
C PRO A 312 7.71 -10.22 17.13
N ILE A 313 7.96 -10.31 15.83
CA ILE A 313 7.53 -9.33 14.83
C ILE A 313 6.42 -9.90 13.95
N THR A 314 5.76 -9.01 13.22
CA THR A 314 5.01 -9.38 12.02
C THR A 314 5.85 -9.10 10.78
N LEU A 315 5.99 -10.06 9.88
CA LEU A 315 6.57 -9.87 8.56
C LEU A 315 5.55 -10.28 7.52
N SER A 316 4.96 -9.32 6.81
CA SER A 316 3.93 -9.59 5.83
C SER A 316 4.46 -9.42 4.41
N TYR A 317 4.28 -10.45 3.60
CA TYR A 317 4.49 -10.38 2.15
C TYR A 317 3.38 -9.55 1.53
N MET A 318 3.74 -8.43 0.90
CA MET A 318 2.85 -7.62 0.08
C MET A 318 3.14 -7.90 -1.39
N VAL A 319 2.27 -8.69 -2.00
CA VAL A 319 2.39 -9.20 -3.36
C VAL A 319 1.46 -8.41 -4.28
N THR A 320 2.03 -7.53 -5.11
CA THR A 320 1.20 -6.81 -6.09
C THR A 320 0.94 -7.72 -7.29
N VAL A 321 -0.22 -8.39 -7.29
CA VAL A 321 -0.57 -9.35 -8.34
C VAL A 321 -0.90 -8.59 -9.63
N ASN A 322 0.04 -8.63 -10.55
CA ASN A 322 -0.01 -8.02 -11.88
C ASN A 322 0.08 -9.11 -12.96
N CYS A 323 -0.09 -8.74 -14.23
CA CYS A 323 -0.14 -9.72 -15.32
C CYS A 323 1.11 -10.61 -15.44
N LEU A 324 2.28 -10.17 -14.96
CA LEU A 324 3.53 -10.95 -15.04
C LEU A 324 3.80 -11.81 -13.80
N SER A 325 3.06 -11.59 -12.72
CA SER A 325 3.29 -12.33 -11.45
C SER A 325 2.78 -13.77 -11.49
N LEU A 326 1.80 -14.08 -12.34
CA LEU A 326 0.96 -15.28 -12.20
C LEU A 326 1.75 -16.58 -12.31
N SER A 327 2.72 -16.66 -13.22
CA SER A 327 3.43 -17.91 -13.49
C SER A 327 4.32 -18.37 -12.34
N GLY A 328 4.66 -17.48 -11.41
CA GLY A 328 5.49 -17.82 -10.23
C GLY A 328 4.76 -17.58 -8.92
N LEU A 329 3.44 -17.36 -8.96
CA LEU A 329 2.65 -17.07 -7.77
C LEU A 329 2.59 -18.28 -6.84
N LYS A 330 2.37 -19.48 -7.39
CA LYS A 330 2.43 -20.75 -6.65
C LYS A 330 3.80 -20.96 -6.00
N ASP A 331 4.89 -20.69 -6.71
CA ASP A 331 6.25 -20.81 -6.17
C ASP A 331 6.45 -19.85 -4.98
N LEU A 332 5.95 -18.60 -5.10
CA LEU A 332 5.99 -17.62 -4.03
C LEU A 332 5.17 -18.06 -2.82
N MET A 333 4.00 -18.70 -3.03
CA MET A 333 3.22 -19.30 -1.93
C MET A 333 4.06 -20.37 -1.20
N GLY A 334 4.82 -21.18 -1.93
CA GLY A 334 5.78 -22.12 -1.36
C GLY A 334 6.83 -21.46 -0.48
N VAL A 335 7.39 -20.32 -0.91
CA VAL A 335 8.36 -19.53 -0.11
C VAL A 335 7.73 -18.96 1.17
N VAL A 336 6.51 -18.42 1.09
CA VAL A 336 5.80 -17.92 2.27
C VAL A 336 5.56 -19.05 3.27
N LEU A 337 5.11 -20.21 2.78
CA LEU A 337 4.88 -21.40 3.60
C LEU A 337 6.18 -21.94 4.22
N SER A 338 7.31 -21.91 3.50
CA SER A 338 8.59 -22.33 4.07
C SER A 338 9.03 -21.41 5.21
N HIS A 339 8.90 -20.09 5.06
CA HIS A 339 9.25 -19.18 6.15
C HIS A 339 8.29 -19.29 7.34
N ARG A 340 6.99 -19.51 7.11
CA ARG A 340 6.02 -19.81 8.17
C ARG A 340 6.44 -21.02 9.01
N ARG A 341 6.94 -22.08 8.37
CA ARG A 341 7.45 -23.29 9.03
C ARG A 341 8.76 -23.07 9.76
N GLU A 342 9.68 -22.34 9.14
CA GLU A 342 11.04 -22.09 9.68
C GLU A 342 11.01 -21.13 10.88
N PHE A 343 10.09 -20.17 10.89
CA PHE A 343 10.04 -19.09 11.89
C PHE A 343 8.67 -18.99 12.60
N PRO A 344 8.20 -20.03 13.30
CA PRO A 344 6.86 -20.07 13.91
C PRO A 344 6.67 -19.06 15.06
N ARG A 345 7.78 -18.50 15.58
CA ARG A 345 7.76 -17.43 16.58
C ARG A 345 7.21 -16.11 16.02
N HIS A 346 7.30 -15.91 14.71
CA HIS A 346 6.91 -14.68 14.04
C HIS A 346 5.58 -14.84 13.33
N HIS A 347 4.79 -13.76 13.27
CA HIS A 347 3.61 -13.77 12.43
C HIS A 347 4.01 -13.44 11.00
N ILE A 348 3.89 -14.41 10.09
CA ILE A 348 4.19 -14.20 8.68
C ILE A 348 2.90 -14.06 7.89
N GLY A 349 2.57 -12.83 7.51
CA GLY A 349 1.36 -12.49 6.78
C GLY A 349 1.51 -12.58 5.27
N LEU A 350 0.38 -12.72 4.56
CA LEU A 350 0.32 -12.61 3.11
C LEU A 350 -0.82 -11.67 2.70
N ASP A 351 -0.50 -10.66 1.90
CA ASP A 351 -1.46 -9.80 1.26
C ASP A 351 -1.20 -9.77 -0.25
N THR A 352 -2.25 -9.98 -1.04
CA THR A 352 -2.20 -10.15 -2.49
C THR A 352 -3.10 -9.16 -3.22
N PRO A 353 -2.90 -7.83 -3.03
CA PRO A 353 -3.66 -6.83 -3.76
C PRO A 353 -3.41 -6.97 -5.27
N TYR A 354 -4.47 -6.86 -6.07
CA TYR A 354 -4.36 -6.89 -7.52
C TYR A 354 -4.09 -5.51 -8.09
N LEU A 355 -3.29 -5.45 -9.16
CA LEU A 355 -2.92 -4.20 -9.79
C LEU A 355 -4.09 -3.61 -10.58
N LEU A 356 -4.56 -2.44 -10.12
CA LEU A 356 -5.56 -1.62 -10.83
C LEU A 356 -4.91 -0.66 -11.84
N ASN A 357 -3.86 0.04 -11.42
CA ASN A 357 -3.15 1.01 -12.25
C ASN A 357 -1.63 0.74 -12.18
N PRO A 358 -0.91 0.78 -13.32
CA PRO A 358 -1.42 1.03 -14.67
C PRO A 358 -2.19 -0.17 -15.25
N GLU A 359 -3.28 0.11 -15.98
CA GLU A 359 -4.20 -0.91 -16.53
C GLU A 359 -3.51 -1.89 -17.50
N HIS A 360 -2.48 -1.45 -18.23
CA HIS A 360 -1.74 -2.29 -19.19
C HIS A 360 -0.80 -3.30 -18.52
N LEU A 361 -0.72 -3.32 -17.18
CA LEU A 361 -0.07 -4.37 -16.39
C LEU A 361 -1.08 -5.16 -15.54
N SER A 362 -2.38 -4.90 -15.70
CA SER A 362 -3.43 -5.56 -14.94
C SER A 362 -3.63 -7.00 -15.41
N VAL A 363 -3.94 -7.93 -14.50
CA VAL A 363 -4.24 -9.33 -14.85
C VAL A 363 -5.36 -9.46 -15.89
N ALA A 364 -6.31 -8.52 -15.91
CA ALA A 364 -7.46 -8.55 -16.80
C ALA A 364 -7.14 -8.35 -18.29
N ILE A 365 -5.88 -8.07 -18.66
CA ILE A 365 -5.45 -8.04 -20.07
C ILE A 365 -5.07 -9.43 -20.60
N LEU A 366 -4.84 -10.40 -19.73
CA LEU A 366 -4.38 -11.73 -20.11
C LEU A 366 -5.50 -12.54 -20.79
N PRO A 367 -5.15 -13.45 -21.71
CA PRO A 367 -6.08 -14.43 -22.24
C PRO A 367 -6.43 -15.52 -21.20
N SER A 368 -7.53 -16.24 -21.42
CA SER A 368 -8.06 -17.23 -20.46
C SER A 368 -7.15 -18.44 -20.24
N ASN A 369 -6.19 -18.71 -21.12
CA ASN A 369 -5.17 -19.74 -20.91
C ASN A 369 -4.18 -19.41 -19.77
N PHE A 370 -4.31 -18.25 -19.11
CA PHE A 370 -3.60 -17.93 -17.87
C PHE A 370 -4.39 -18.28 -16.59
N LEU A 371 -5.68 -18.64 -16.70
CA LEU A 371 -6.48 -19.11 -15.55
C LEU A 371 -5.83 -20.30 -14.82
N PRO A 372 -5.23 -21.30 -15.51
CA PRO A 372 -4.57 -22.42 -14.83
C PRO A 372 -3.51 -22.01 -13.80
N TYR A 373 -2.77 -20.91 -14.01
CA TYR A 373 -1.81 -20.44 -12.99
C TYR A 373 -2.48 -20.05 -11.67
N LEU A 374 -3.69 -19.48 -11.74
CA LEU A 374 -4.46 -19.10 -10.56
C LEU A 374 -5.15 -20.33 -9.95
N ASP A 375 -5.66 -21.24 -10.78
CA ASP A 375 -6.26 -22.50 -10.35
C ASP A 375 -5.23 -23.36 -9.59
N ASP A 376 -4.02 -23.51 -10.15
CA ASP A 376 -2.91 -24.23 -9.51
C ASP A 376 -2.45 -23.55 -8.21
N THR A 377 -2.46 -22.22 -8.16
CA THR A 377 -2.13 -21.47 -6.95
C THR A 377 -3.17 -21.71 -5.85
N LEU A 378 -4.47 -21.65 -6.20
CA LEU A 378 -5.57 -21.90 -5.27
C LEU A 378 -5.55 -23.34 -4.76
N ALA A 379 -5.42 -24.33 -5.65
CA ALA A 379 -5.32 -25.74 -5.28
C ALA A 379 -4.14 -25.99 -4.35
N PHE A 380 -2.99 -25.34 -4.60
CA PHE A 380 -1.84 -25.40 -3.69
C PHE A 380 -2.17 -24.81 -2.31
N MET A 381 -2.83 -23.66 -2.24
CA MET A 381 -3.20 -23.03 -0.96
C MET A 381 -4.23 -23.87 -0.18
N GLU A 382 -5.23 -24.42 -0.87
CA GLU A 382 -6.26 -25.30 -0.31
C GLU A 382 -5.70 -26.60 0.25
N ALA A 383 -4.64 -27.13 -0.39
CA ALA A 383 -3.93 -28.31 0.10
C ALA A 383 -3.09 -28.03 1.36
N HIS A 384 -2.86 -26.76 1.71
CA HIS A 384 -2.04 -26.34 2.86
C HIS A 384 -2.78 -25.35 3.79
N PRO A 385 -3.97 -25.71 4.32
CA PRO A 385 -4.75 -24.80 5.16
C PRO A 385 -4.09 -24.61 6.51
N ASP A 386 -4.28 -23.43 7.12
CA ASP A 386 -3.94 -23.25 8.52
C ASP A 386 -4.90 -24.06 9.40
N ARG A 387 -4.35 -24.91 10.28
CA ARG A 387 -5.11 -25.78 11.18
C ARG A 387 -5.11 -25.30 12.64
N GLY A 388 -4.81 -24.02 12.87
CA GLY A 388 -5.03 -23.35 14.16
C GLY A 388 -4.01 -23.63 15.27
N SER A 389 -2.97 -24.46 15.04
CA SER A 389 -1.96 -24.75 16.08
C SER A 389 -0.64 -24.00 15.94
N ALA A 390 -0.35 -23.39 14.78
CA ALA A 390 0.94 -22.70 14.57
C ALA A 390 0.91 -21.54 13.56
N GLY A 391 -0.23 -21.22 12.91
CA GLY A 391 -0.28 -20.15 11.89
C GLY A 391 0.57 -20.43 10.66
N VAL A 392 0.81 -21.72 10.37
CA VAL A 392 1.77 -22.17 9.37
C VAL A 392 1.14 -22.30 7.98
N GLY A 393 -0.14 -22.65 7.89
CA GLY A 393 -0.84 -22.82 6.61
C GLY A 393 -1.43 -21.51 6.06
N PHE A 394 -2.23 -21.60 5.01
CA PHE A 394 -2.96 -20.46 4.43
C PHE A 394 -4.29 -20.20 5.14
N TYR A 395 -4.61 -18.93 5.37
CA TYR A 395 -5.87 -18.53 5.98
C TYR A 395 -6.97 -18.39 4.92
N PRO A 396 -8.26 -18.64 5.24
CA PRO A 396 -9.36 -18.49 4.30
C PRO A 396 -9.41 -17.14 3.58
N HIS A 397 -9.09 -16.05 4.29
CA HIS A 397 -9.09 -14.70 3.71
C HIS A 397 -7.97 -14.48 2.67
N GLU A 398 -6.87 -15.25 2.73
CA GLU A 398 -5.79 -15.22 1.73
C GLU A 398 -6.25 -15.88 0.44
N LEU A 399 -6.94 -17.03 0.53
CA LEU A 399 -7.53 -17.72 -0.62
C LEU A 399 -8.59 -16.85 -1.31
N ILE A 400 -9.45 -16.18 -0.54
CA ILE A 400 -10.48 -15.27 -1.07
C ILE A 400 -9.85 -14.17 -1.94
N LYS A 401 -8.68 -13.64 -1.57
CA LYS A 401 -8.00 -12.60 -2.36
C LYS A 401 -7.52 -13.14 -3.71
N ILE A 402 -6.95 -14.34 -3.76
CA ILE A 402 -6.56 -14.98 -5.03
C ILE A 402 -7.79 -15.35 -5.87
N SER A 403 -8.87 -15.85 -5.25
CA SER A 403 -10.13 -16.16 -5.94
C SER A 403 -10.77 -14.92 -6.60
N ARG A 404 -10.67 -13.75 -5.95
CA ARG A 404 -11.08 -12.46 -6.56
C ARG A 404 -10.25 -12.11 -7.79
N ILE A 405 -8.95 -12.40 -7.79
CA ILE A 405 -8.05 -12.18 -8.93
C ILE A 405 -8.43 -13.10 -10.09
N ARG A 406 -8.71 -14.37 -9.80
CA ARG A 406 -9.22 -15.35 -10.76
C ARG A 406 -10.52 -14.86 -11.41
N SER A 407 -11.48 -14.43 -10.58
CA SER A 407 -12.75 -13.87 -11.04
C SER A 407 -12.56 -12.64 -11.93
N LEU A 408 -11.60 -11.77 -11.59
CA LEU A 408 -11.27 -10.58 -12.38
C LEU A 408 -10.74 -10.93 -13.79
N LEU A 409 -9.90 -11.96 -13.89
CA LEU A 409 -9.39 -12.45 -15.18
C LEU A 409 -10.52 -13.09 -16.00
N GLU A 410 -11.37 -13.89 -15.37
CA GLU A 410 -12.50 -14.57 -16.01
C GLU A 410 -13.54 -13.60 -16.56
N GLN A 411 -13.92 -12.58 -15.77
CA GLN A 411 -14.93 -11.58 -16.14
C GLN A 411 -14.48 -10.66 -17.29
N ARG A 412 -13.18 -10.61 -17.61
CA ARG A 412 -12.61 -9.72 -18.66
C ARG A 412 -13.16 -8.31 -18.56
N ARG A 413 -12.94 -7.67 -17.41
CA ARG A 413 -13.49 -6.35 -17.06
C ARG A 413 -13.36 -5.28 -18.16
N TYR A 414 -12.33 -5.37 -19.01
CA TYR A 414 -12.13 -4.44 -20.12
C TYR A 414 -12.86 -4.92 -21.38
N GLY A 415 -13.70 -4.07 -21.97
CA GLY A 415 -14.32 -4.34 -23.26
C GLY A 415 -13.30 -4.55 -24.40
N PRO A 416 -13.70 -5.10 -25.55
CA PRO A 416 -12.77 -5.52 -26.62
C PRO A 416 -11.79 -4.44 -27.08
N LEU A 417 -12.29 -3.23 -27.36
CA LEU A 417 -11.46 -2.09 -27.78
C LEU A 417 -10.47 -1.69 -26.69
N ARG A 418 -10.91 -1.63 -25.42
CA ARG A 418 -10.02 -1.26 -24.31
C ARG A 418 -8.93 -2.31 -24.13
N THR A 419 -9.29 -3.59 -24.16
CA THR A 419 -8.33 -4.72 -24.09
C THR A 419 -7.31 -4.64 -25.21
N TRP A 420 -7.72 -4.33 -26.44
CA TRP A 420 -6.81 -4.16 -27.58
C TRP A 420 -5.81 -3.03 -27.33
N ILE A 421 -6.26 -1.85 -26.88
CA ILE A 421 -5.38 -0.72 -26.54
C ILE A 421 -4.39 -1.09 -25.44
N LEU A 422 -4.85 -1.76 -24.38
CA LEU A 422 -4.01 -2.13 -23.24
C LEU A 422 -2.95 -3.17 -23.61
N ARG A 423 -3.27 -4.12 -24.49
CA ARG A 423 -2.30 -5.10 -25.02
C ARG A 423 -1.25 -4.45 -25.92
N ARG A 424 -1.66 -3.48 -26.75
CA ARG A 424 -0.73 -2.65 -27.52
C ARG A 424 0.21 -1.87 -26.59
N ASP A 425 -0.35 -1.24 -25.56
CA ASP A 425 0.41 -0.47 -24.58
C ASP A 425 1.38 -1.35 -23.79
N PHE A 426 0.95 -2.56 -23.40
CA PHE A 426 1.82 -3.56 -22.79
C PHE A 426 3.01 -3.88 -23.71
N TYR A 427 2.77 -4.19 -24.99
CA TYR A 427 3.84 -4.50 -25.93
C TYR A 427 4.83 -3.33 -26.08
N LYS A 428 4.33 -2.11 -26.32
CA LYS A 428 5.16 -0.91 -26.44
C LYS A 428 5.96 -0.62 -25.16
N MET A 429 5.35 -0.86 -24.00
CA MET A 429 6.03 -0.73 -22.72
C MET A 429 7.17 -1.74 -22.60
N ILE A 430 6.92 -3.03 -22.86
CA ILE A 430 7.94 -4.08 -22.75
C ILE A 430 9.12 -3.81 -23.68
N GLN A 431 8.87 -3.40 -24.93
CA GLN A 431 9.94 -3.04 -25.86
C GLN A 431 10.84 -1.92 -25.34
N GLU A 432 10.22 -0.84 -24.85
CA GLU A 432 10.98 0.27 -24.32
C GLU A 432 11.67 -0.08 -23.00
N TYR A 433 11.05 -0.94 -22.19
CA TYR A 433 11.59 -1.44 -20.93
C TYR A 433 12.87 -2.24 -21.15
N ASP A 434 12.81 -3.26 -22.02
CA ASP A 434 13.95 -4.10 -22.37
C ASP A 434 15.09 -3.28 -22.95
N ARG A 435 14.77 -2.33 -23.85
CA ARG A 435 15.76 -1.41 -24.43
C ARG A 435 16.46 -0.56 -23.38
N ARG A 436 15.72 0.08 -22.46
CA ARG A 436 16.28 0.97 -21.42
C ARG A 436 17.07 0.20 -20.37
N LYS A 437 16.58 -0.98 -20.00
CA LYS A 437 17.07 -1.74 -18.84
C LYS A 437 18.01 -2.88 -19.21
N LYS A 438 18.20 -3.12 -20.51
CA LYS A 438 19.03 -4.21 -21.05
C LYS A 438 18.57 -5.58 -20.53
N THR A 439 17.25 -5.79 -20.55
CA THR A 439 16.60 -7.05 -20.17
C THR A 439 16.00 -7.72 -21.40
N SER A 440 15.56 -8.97 -21.25
CA SER A 440 14.90 -9.73 -22.31
C SER A 440 13.62 -10.37 -21.76
N PHE A 441 12.47 -9.87 -22.21
CA PHE A 441 11.17 -10.36 -21.76
C PHE A 441 10.97 -11.84 -22.05
N LEU A 442 11.31 -12.31 -23.25
CA LEU A 442 11.08 -13.71 -23.65
C LEU A 442 12.09 -14.69 -23.04
N GLU A 443 13.29 -14.23 -22.66
CA GLU A 443 14.20 -15.05 -21.85
C GLU A 443 13.69 -15.18 -20.41
N THR A 444 13.09 -14.13 -19.86
CA THR A 444 12.59 -14.12 -18.48
C THR A 444 11.23 -14.81 -18.33
N PHE A 445 10.38 -14.69 -19.35
CA PHE A 445 9.00 -15.19 -19.38
C PHE A 445 8.74 -15.98 -20.68
N PRO A 446 9.46 -17.09 -20.93
CA PRO A 446 9.25 -17.91 -22.13
C PRO A 446 7.81 -18.41 -22.25
N GLU A 447 7.15 -18.71 -21.12
CA GLU A 447 5.75 -19.13 -21.03
C GLU A 447 4.75 -18.04 -21.47
N TYR A 448 5.18 -16.78 -21.56
CA TYR A 448 4.36 -15.65 -22.03
C TYR A 448 4.50 -15.42 -23.53
N GLU A 449 5.27 -16.22 -24.28
CA GLU A 449 5.53 -15.98 -25.70
C GLU A 449 4.24 -15.81 -26.53
N GLY A 450 3.25 -16.67 -26.31
CA GLY A 450 1.95 -16.59 -26.99
C GLY A 450 1.23 -15.26 -26.72
N PHE A 451 1.23 -14.82 -25.46
CA PHE A 451 0.65 -13.52 -25.06
C PHE A 451 1.44 -12.35 -25.63
N TYR A 452 2.76 -12.41 -25.61
CA TYR A 452 3.63 -11.39 -26.19
C TYR A 452 3.40 -11.23 -27.70
N ARG A 453 3.31 -12.33 -28.45
CA ARG A 453 2.98 -12.33 -29.89
C ARG A 453 1.58 -11.77 -30.15
N LEU A 454 0.60 -12.07 -29.29
CA LEU A 454 -0.74 -11.49 -29.34
C LEU A 454 -0.70 -9.97 -29.17
N CYS A 455 -0.02 -9.47 -28.14
CA CYS A 455 0.15 -8.04 -27.88
C CYS A 455 0.92 -7.35 -29.02
N ARG A 456 1.95 -8.00 -29.58
CA ARG A 456 2.66 -7.49 -30.76
C ARG A 456 1.71 -7.23 -31.92
N ARG A 457 0.85 -8.19 -32.29
CA ARG A 457 -0.11 -8.02 -33.40
C ARG A 457 -1.01 -6.79 -33.24
N THR A 458 -1.40 -6.47 -32.00
CA THR A 458 -2.21 -5.26 -31.71
C THR A 458 -1.45 -3.94 -31.86
N ALA A 459 -0.12 -3.97 -32.06
CA ALA A 459 0.68 -2.77 -32.27
C ALA A 459 0.97 -2.43 -33.73
N TRP A 460 0.71 -3.36 -34.66
CA TRP A 460 0.94 -3.22 -36.11
C TRP A 460 -0.34 -2.99 -36.91
N ILE A 461 -1.48 -3.08 -36.25
CA ILE A 461 -2.82 -2.71 -36.73
C ILE A 461 -3.18 -1.40 -36.00
#